data_AF-A0A5C9EIT4-F1
#
_entry.id   AF-A0A5C9EIT4-F1
#
_cell.length_a   1.000
_cell.length_b   1.000
_cell.length_c   1.000
_cell.angle_alpha   90.00
_cell.angle_beta   90.00
_cell.angle_gamma   90.00
#
_symmetry.space_group_name_H-M   'P 1'
#
loop_
_entity.id
_entity.type
_entity.pdbx_description
1 polymer ?
#
loop_
_entity_poly.entity_id
_entity_poly.type
_entity_poly.pdbx_seq_one_letter_code
_entity_poly.pdbx_strand_id
1 'polypeptide(L)'
;MSDELKRKIEIINKYFEGFSNYIELQDLRDFLLFTLNSQVSSNILAQLGMGGKQEVINLPFNPAFNIYYQKINLISAGNLIVYCKRESISDKFIIEKDDPVLNDYLSEMEKDLAFRTREKFIIPKISDCTPFQEDENQALALKIDDLYHDLKSFMAVTEPNILFVIDGPQESDPDLLFAFNMMPEMPGKTDKKVLRMDVYLDPEHKTRDTKYLKREEDYKLTFLHEIKEIGHAELFKSSFSLIIHIKSFKKPF
;
A
#
# COMPACT_ATOMS: atom_id res chain seq x y z
N MET A 1 6.10 -28.99 12.24
CA MET A 1 6.17 -28.07 11.09
C MET A 1 6.88 -28.82 9.96
N SER A 2 6.24 -28.98 8.80
CA SER A 2 6.85 -29.70 7.67
C SER A 2 8.09 -28.95 7.16
N ASP A 3 9.06 -29.68 6.61
CA ASP A 3 10.30 -29.07 6.10
C ASP A 3 10.04 -28.12 4.92
N GLU A 4 8.99 -28.39 4.13
CA GLU A 4 8.51 -27.48 3.09
C GLU A 4 8.05 -26.14 3.67
N LEU A 5 7.25 -26.17 4.76
CA LEU A 5 6.74 -24.96 5.40
C LEU A 5 7.87 -24.13 6.00
N LYS A 6 8.88 -24.78 6.62
CA LYS A 6 10.07 -24.08 7.12
C LYS A 6 10.82 -23.37 6.00
N ARG A 7 11.04 -24.04 4.86
CA ARG A 7 11.71 -23.43 3.69
C ARG A 7 10.95 -22.23 3.15
N LYS A 8 9.62 -22.31 3.05
CA LYS A 8 8.78 -21.17 2.64
C LYS A 8 8.93 -19.98 3.60
N ILE A 9 8.89 -20.23 4.90
CA ILE A 9 9.10 -19.20 5.93
C ILE A 9 10.51 -18.59 5.84
N GLU A 10 11.54 -19.40 5.60
CA GLU A 10 12.93 -18.91 5.40
C GLU A 10 13.04 -17.98 4.19
N ILE A 11 12.40 -18.33 3.06
CA ILE A 11 12.31 -17.49 1.87
C ILE A 11 11.64 -16.15 2.20
N ILE A 12 10.50 -16.18 2.88
CA ILE A 12 9.75 -14.97 3.25
C ILE A 12 10.59 -14.07 4.17
N ASN A 13 11.24 -14.65 5.18
CA ASN A 13 12.11 -13.88 6.08
C ASN A 13 13.26 -13.19 5.32
N LYS A 14 13.81 -13.85 4.29
CA LYS A 14 14.85 -13.26 3.44
C LYS A 14 14.33 -12.08 2.62
N TYR A 15 13.10 -12.13 2.10
CA TYR A 15 12.48 -11.00 1.41
C TYR A 15 12.36 -9.75 2.29
N PHE A 16 12.14 -9.94 3.59
CA PHE A 16 12.04 -8.84 4.56
C PHE A 16 13.37 -8.46 5.23
N GLU A 17 14.49 -9.01 4.76
CA GLU A 17 15.81 -8.64 5.29
C GLU A 17 16.05 -7.13 5.09
N GLY A 18 16.33 -6.42 6.19
CA GLY A 18 16.52 -4.97 6.18
C GLY A 18 15.23 -4.13 6.21
N PHE A 19 14.05 -4.75 6.39
CA PHE A 19 12.82 -4.01 6.61
C PHE A 19 12.91 -3.11 7.85
N SER A 20 12.57 -1.83 7.69
CA SER A 20 12.81 -0.80 8.71
C SER A 20 11.58 0.07 9.02
N ASN A 21 10.36 -0.40 8.71
CA ASN A 21 9.12 0.39 8.64
C ASN A 21 9.07 1.42 7.50
N TYR A 22 9.98 1.32 6.54
CA TYR A 22 9.97 2.15 5.33
C TYR A 22 9.67 1.28 4.13
N ILE A 23 8.78 1.75 3.27
CA ILE A 23 8.47 1.16 1.98
C ILE A 23 8.67 2.24 0.92
N GLU A 24 9.68 2.05 0.08
CA GLU A 24 9.90 2.85 -1.12
C GLU A 24 9.08 2.26 -2.27
N LEU A 25 8.26 3.11 -2.91
CA LEU A 25 7.53 2.80 -4.12
C LEU A 25 8.33 3.19 -5.36
N GLN A 26 8.05 2.52 -6.47
CA GLN A 26 8.80 2.67 -7.70
C GLN A 26 8.73 4.09 -8.28
N ASP A 27 7.51 4.64 -8.33
CA ASP A 27 7.24 5.94 -8.93
C ASP A 27 6.11 6.69 -8.21
N LEU A 28 5.86 7.91 -8.68
CA LEU A 28 4.85 8.78 -8.12
C LEU A 28 3.43 8.30 -8.43
N ARG A 29 3.20 7.64 -9.57
CA ARG A 29 1.87 7.12 -9.91
C ARG A 29 1.44 6.09 -8.88
N ASP A 30 2.32 5.14 -8.57
CA ASP A 30 2.07 4.13 -7.53
C ASP A 30 1.84 4.76 -6.16
N PHE A 31 2.57 5.83 -5.83
CA PHE A 31 2.36 6.59 -4.60
C PHE A 31 1.02 7.34 -4.55
N LEU A 32 0.60 7.95 -5.67
CA LEU A 32 -0.69 8.62 -5.76
C LEU A 32 -1.83 7.60 -5.61
N LEU A 33 -1.78 6.49 -6.36
CA LEU A 33 -2.76 5.42 -6.26
C LEU A 33 -2.79 4.84 -4.84
N PHE A 34 -1.63 4.62 -4.23
CA PHE A 34 -1.54 4.18 -2.84
C PHE A 34 -2.23 5.18 -1.90
N THR A 35 -1.93 6.48 -2.01
CA THR A 35 -2.52 7.52 -1.15
C THR A 35 -4.04 7.56 -1.27
N LEU A 36 -4.54 7.41 -2.49
CA LEU A 36 -5.97 7.39 -2.80
C LEU A 36 -6.67 6.15 -2.24
N ASN A 37 -5.99 5.00 -2.20
CA ASN A 37 -6.55 3.73 -1.74
C ASN A 37 -6.29 3.45 -0.24
N SER A 38 -5.31 4.10 0.39
CA SER A 38 -4.93 3.87 1.79
C SER A 38 -5.77 4.67 2.78
N GLN A 39 -6.31 5.82 2.35
CA GLN A 39 -7.21 6.67 3.15
C GLN A 39 -8.65 6.12 3.22
N VAL A 40 -8.87 4.88 2.74
CA VAL A 40 -10.18 4.32 2.45
C VAL A 40 -10.81 3.56 3.62
N SER A 41 -10.09 3.27 4.71
CA SER A 41 -10.74 2.77 5.94
C SER A 41 -11.71 3.79 6.55
N SER A 42 -11.47 5.08 6.33
CA SER A 42 -12.46 6.16 6.56
C SER A 42 -13.52 6.29 5.46
N ASN A 43 -13.28 5.75 4.25
CA ASN A 43 -14.21 5.85 3.13
C ASN A 43 -15.33 4.81 3.12
N ILE A 44 -15.23 3.65 3.75
CA ILE A 44 -16.41 2.75 3.85
C ILE A 44 -17.46 3.36 4.79
N LEU A 45 -17.04 4.01 5.88
CA LEU A 45 -17.95 4.72 6.81
C LEU A 45 -18.44 6.08 6.26
N ALA A 46 -17.61 6.81 5.51
CA ALA A 46 -18.05 8.00 4.77
C ALA A 46 -18.96 7.66 3.58
N GLN A 47 -18.77 6.51 2.91
CA GLN A 47 -19.71 5.96 1.92
C GLN A 47 -21.06 5.56 2.54
N LEU A 48 -21.09 5.31 3.86
CA LEU A 48 -22.31 5.07 4.65
C LEU A 48 -22.86 6.35 5.33
N GLY A 49 -22.34 7.53 4.97
CA GLY A 49 -22.88 8.82 5.39
C GLY A 49 -22.52 9.27 6.81
N MET A 50 -21.54 8.63 7.46
CA MET A 50 -21.14 8.96 8.84
C MET A 50 -19.64 9.28 8.93
N GLY A 51 -19.28 10.55 8.76
CA GLY A 51 -17.96 11.08 9.15
C GLY A 51 -17.37 12.11 8.19
N GLY A 52 -17.10 13.32 8.72
CA GLY A 52 -16.15 14.35 8.25
C GLY A 52 -16.09 14.70 6.75
N LYS A 53 -16.45 15.95 6.39
CA LYS A 53 -16.09 16.52 5.07
C LYS A 53 -14.58 16.47 4.88
N GLN A 54 -14.08 15.65 3.96
CA GLN A 54 -12.70 15.74 3.50
C GLN A 54 -12.68 15.95 1.99
N GLU A 55 -12.98 17.19 1.58
CA GLU A 55 -12.71 17.71 0.23
C GLU A 55 -11.19 17.86 -0.05
N VAL A 56 -10.32 17.12 0.66
CA VAL A 56 -8.87 17.34 0.67
C VAL A 56 -8.13 16.01 0.81
N ILE A 57 -7.25 15.72 -0.15
CA ILE A 57 -6.29 14.63 -0.10
C ILE A 57 -4.90 15.22 0.16
N ASN A 58 -4.24 14.81 1.24
CA ASN A 58 -2.91 15.32 1.56
C ASN A 58 -1.83 14.53 0.79
N LEU A 59 -0.93 15.26 0.14
CA LEU A 59 0.29 14.76 -0.49
C LEU A 59 1.52 15.48 0.11
N PRO A 60 1.92 15.15 1.34
CA PRO A 60 3.09 15.75 1.98
C PRO A 60 4.34 15.57 1.12
N PHE A 61 5.06 16.66 0.89
CA PHE A 61 6.34 16.67 0.19
C PHE A 61 7.44 17.09 1.16
N ASN A 62 8.50 16.29 1.27
CA ASN A 62 9.67 16.62 2.06
C ASN A 62 10.79 17.14 1.14
N PRO A 63 11.06 18.47 1.14
CA PRO A 63 12.07 19.07 0.27
C PRO A 63 13.51 18.72 0.68
N ALA A 64 13.76 18.29 1.92
CA ALA A 64 15.11 17.93 2.36
C ALA A 64 15.59 16.62 1.73
N PHE A 65 14.67 15.69 1.45
CA PHE A 65 14.98 14.38 0.87
C PHE A 65 14.40 14.17 -0.53
N ASN A 66 13.66 15.15 -1.07
CA ASN A 66 12.93 15.04 -2.33
C ASN A 66 12.04 13.79 -2.38
N ILE A 67 11.15 13.68 -1.39
CA ILE A 67 10.21 12.57 -1.30
C ILE A 67 8.78 13.06 -1.10
N TYR A 68 7.84 12.32 -1.69
CA TYR A 68 6.46 12.29 -1.20
C TYR A 68 6.31 11.13 -0.25
N TYR A 69 5.57 11.31 0.84
CA TYR A 69 5.42 10.27 1.85
C TYR A 69 4.05 10.28 2.54
N GLN A 70 3.64 9.12 3.01
CA GLN A 70 2.47 8.92 3.85
C GLN A 70 2.87 8.16 5.11
N LYS A 71 2.45 8.66 6.26
CA LYS A 71 2.62 8.01 7.56
C LYS A 71 1.36 7.23 7.89
N ILE A 72 1.51 5.93 8.13
CA ILE A 72 0.45 5.08 8.66
C ILE A 72 0.81 4.74 10.10
N ASN A 73 -0.01 5.22 11.04
CA ASN A 73 0.16 4.92 12.46
C ASN A 73 -0.31 3.48 12.73
N LEU A 74 0.61 2.62 13.14
CA LEU A 74 0.36 1.24 13.54
C LEU A 74 0.37 1.15 15.06
N ILE A 75 -0.79 0.87 15.65
CA ILE A 75 -1.04 0.89 17.11
C ILE A 75 0.03 0.11 17.90
N SER A 76 0.50 -1.03 17.39
CA SER A 76 1.48 -1.91 18.05
C SER A 76 2.88 -1.88 17.43
N ALA A 77 3.09 -1.15 16.33
CA ALA A 77 4.34 -1.24 15.53
C ALA A 77 5.01 0.11 15.23
N GLY A 78 4.47 1.23 15.73
CA GLY A 78 4.99 2.56 15.43
C GLY A 78 4.39 3.10 14.13
N ASN A 79 5.18 3.76 13.29
CA ASN A 79 4.67 4.32 12.03
C ASN A 79 5.29 3.57 10.85
N LEU A 80 4.45 3.08 9.93
CA LEU A 80 4.88 2.66 8.61
C LEU A 80 4.94 3.90 7.72
N ILE A 81 6.09 4.12 7.08
CA ILE A 81 6.31 5.23 6.16
C ILE A 81 6.39 4.66 4.74
N VAL A 82 5.36 4.93 3.95
CA VAL A 82 5.35 4.62 2.51
C VAL A 82 5.73 5.88 1.76
N TYR A 83 6.69 5.81 0.85
CA TYR A 83 7.23 6.99 0.18
C TYR A 83 7.67 6.70 -1.26
N CYS A 84 7.81 7.76 -2.05
CA CYS A 84 8.52 7.71 -3.33
C CYS A 84 9.51 8.86 -3.44
N LYS A 85 10.66 8.63 -4.08
CA LYS A 85 11.66 9.68 -4.36
C LYS A 85 11.29 10.39 -5.66
N ARG A 86 11.03 11.69 -5.57
CA ARG A 86 10.64 12.52 -6.71
C ARG A 86 10.86 14.00 -6.39
N GLU A 87 11.21 14.79 -7.40
CA GLU A 87 11.10 16.24 -7.29
C GLU A 87 9.64 16.67 -7.13
N SER A 88 9.43 17.89 -6.63
CA SER A 88 8.08 18.41 -6.48
C SER A 88 7.40 18.52 -7.85
N ILE A 89 6.20 17.95 -8.00
CA ILE A 89 5.46 18.03 -9.27
C ILE A 89 4.86 19.40 -9.53
N SER A 90 4.74 20.24 -8.51
CA SER A 90 4.12 21.55 -8.61
C SER A 90 4.56 22.45 -7.46
N ASP A 91 4.75 23.73 -7.76
CA ASP A 91 4.92 24.76 -6.72
C ASP A 91 3.59 25.21 -6.10
N LYS A 92 2.46 24.75 -6.66
CA LYS A 92 1.13 25.05 -6.11
C LYS A 92 0.92 24.29 -4.80
N PHE A 93 0.32 24.99 -3.84
CA PHE A 93 -0.11 24.36 -2.58
C PHE A 93 -1.35 23.47 -2.77
N ILE A 94 -2.22 23.82 -3.72
CA ILE A 94 -3.44 23.11 -4.07
C ILE A 94 -3.37 22.68 -5.52
N ILE A 95 -3.68 21.41 -5.79
CA ILE A 95 -3.90 20.87 -7.13
C ILE A 95 -5.35 20.38 -7.20
N GLU A 96 -6.10 20.91 -8.16
CA GLU A 96 -7.47 20.47 -8.44
C GLU A 96 -7.45 19.31 -9.44
N LYS A 97 -8.56 18.57 -9.51
CA LYS A 97 -8.73 17.40 -10.40
C LYS A 97 -8.29 17.68 -11.84
N ASP A 98 -8.60 18.88 -12.32
CA ASP A 98 -8.46 19.28 -13.72
C ASP A 98 -7.04 19.79 -14.05
N ASP A 99 -6.14 19.84 -13.06
CA ASP A 99 -4.80 20.36 -13.25
C ASP A 99 -4.01 19.44 -14.21
N PRO A 100 -3.44 19.98 -15.31
CA PRO A 100 -2.73 19.19 -16.31
C PRO A 100 -1.58 18.35 -15.76
N VAL A 101 -0.98 18.75 -14.64
CA VAL A 101 0.12 18.01 -14.01
C VAL A 101 -0.27 16.58 -13.62
N LEU A 102 -1.55 16.32 -13.37
CA LEU A 102 -2.02 14.98 -13.01
C LEU A 102 -2.11 14.04 -14.22
N ASN A 103 -2.18 14.57 -15.44
CA ASN A 103 -2.33 13.76 -16.65
C ASN A 103 -1.09 12.89 -16.94
N ASP A 104 0.06 13.28 -16.40
CA ASP A 104 1.30 12.51 -16.51
C ASP A 104 1.31 11.27 -15.59
N TYR A 105 0.40 11.19 -14.63
CA TYR A 105 0.42 10.17 -13.58
C TYR A 105 -0.88 9.40 -13.41
N LEU A 106 -2.04 10.00 -13.69
CA LEU A 106 -3.36 9.41 -13.48
C LEU A 106 -4.19 9.51 -14.76
N SER A 107 -4.84 8.40 -15.10
CA SER A 107 -5.87 8.36 -16.14
C SER A 107 -7.12 9.17 -15.72
N GLU A 108 -7.95 9.56 -16.70
CA GLU A 108 -9.23 10.23 -16.43
C GLU A 108 -10.10 9.44 -15.46
N MET A 109 -10.18 8.11 -15.62
CA MET A 109 -10.99 7.28 -14.74
C MET A 109 -10.43 7.21 -13.32
N GLU A 110 -9.11 7.12 -13.15
CA GLU A 110 -8.49 7.17 -11.82
C GLU A 110 -8.71 8.53 -11.15
N LYS A 111 -8.63 9.63 -11.91
CA LYS A 111 -9.00 10.97 -11.42
C LYS A 111 -10.47 11.03 -11.05
N ASP A 112 -11.37 10.50 -11.87
CA ASP A 112 -12.82 10.49 -11.57
C ASP A 112 -13.15 9.68 -10.31
N LEU A 113 -12.46 8.55 -10.10
CA LEU A 113 -12.62 7.72 -8.90
C LEU A 113 -12.03 8.39 -7.65
N ALA A 114 -10.91 9.10 -7.81
CA ALA A 114 -10.20 9.84 -6.76
C ALA A 114 -10.91 11.12 -6.33
N PHE A 115 -11.52 11.82 -7.28
CA PHE A 115 -12.13 13.13 -7.11
C PHE A 115 -13.64 13.02 -7.39
N ARG A 116 -14.38 12.57 -6.37
CA ARG A 116 -15.82 12.29 -6.43
C ARG A 116 -16.69 13.54 -6.37
N THR A 117 -16.16 14.71 -6.02
CA THR A 117 -16.85 16.01 -6.21
C THR A 117 -15.88 17.19 -6.15
N ARG A 118 -15.47 17.59 -4.95
CA ARG A 118 -14.67 18.79 -4.65
C ARG A 118 -13.31 18.45 -4.03
N GLU A 119 -12.90 17.18 -4.04
CA GLU A 119 -11.58 16.85 -3.53
C GLU A 119 -10.51 17.65 -4.29
N LYS A 120 -9.46 18.03 -3.57
CA LYS A 120 -8.26 18.64 -4.11
C LYS A 120 -7.06 18.04 -3.41
N PHE A 121 -5.96 17.89 -4.12
CA PHE A 121 -4.71 17.59 -3.45
C PHE A 121 -4.17 18.85 -2.78
N ILE A 122 -3.72 18.70 -1.54
CA ILE A 122 -2.88 19.70 -0.88
C ILE A 122 -1.47 19.14 -0.79
N ILE A 123 -0.48 19.93 -1.22
CA ILE A 123 0.93 19.57 -1.18
C ILE A 123 1.64 20.42 -0.12
N PRO A 124 1.51 20.05 1.17
CA PRO A 124 2.25 20.76 2.19
C PRO A 124 3.74 20.36 2.10
N LYS A 125 4.62 21.37 2.12
CA LYS A 125 6.07 21.16 2.20
C LYS A 125 6.44 20.92 3.67
N ILE A 126 6.67 19.67 4.06
CA ILE A 126 6.90 19.24 5.45
C ILE A 126 8.16 18.39 5.51
N SER A 127 9.07 18.71 6.43
CA SER A 127 10.19 17.84 6.77
C SER A 127 9.79 16.89 7.88
N ASP A 128 9.80 15.59 7.59
CA ASP A 128 9.63 14.58 8.63
C ASP A 128 10.92 14.42 9.44
N CYS A 129 10.86 14.79 10.72
CA CYS A 129 11.97 14.67 11.66
C CYS A 129 11.88 13.43 12.56
N THR A 130 10.80 12.65 12.49
CA THR A 130 10.61 11.42 13.28
C THR A 130 11.84 10.49 13.23
N PRO A 131 12.48 10.25 12.08
CA PRO A 131 13.61 9.32 12.04
C PRO A 131 14.84 9.76 12.83
N PHE A 132 14.99 11.07 13.11
CA PHE A 132 16.07 11.61 13.94
C PHE A 132 15.77 11.59 15.45
N GLN A 133 14.56 11.16 15.80
CA GLN A 133 14.07 11.11 17.18
C GLN A 133 13.66 9.69 17.60
N GLU A 134 13.70 8.72 16.68
CA GLU A 134 13.42 7.33 16.99
C GLU A 134 14.53 6.74 17.86
N ASP A 135 14.12 6.13 18.97
CA ASP A 135 15.02 5.41 19.86
C ASP A 135 15.51 4.13 19.14
N GLU A 136 16.80 4.08 18.82
CA GLU A 136 17.44 2.99 18.06
C GLU A 136 17.27 1.61 18.72
N ASN A 137 16.86 1.58 20.00
CA ASN A 137 16.76 0.37 20.81
C ASN A 137 15.46 -0.44 20.62
N GLN A 138 14.47 0.05 19.87
CA GLN A 138 13.20 -0.67 19.66
C GLN A 138 13.15 -1.40 18.32
N ALA A 139 13.65 -2.63 18.29
CA ALA A 139 13.57 -3.49 17.11
C ALA A 139 12.12 -3.88 16.79
N LEU A 140 11.70 -3.64 15.55
CA LEU A 140 10.45 -4.18 15.01
C LEU A 140 10.61 -5.67 14.72
N ALA A 141 9.68 -6.48 15.23
CA ALA A 141 9.56 -7.88 14.87
C ALA A 141 8.45 -8.08 13.84
N LEU A 142 8.80 -8.65 12.70
CA LEU A 142 7.84 -9.13 11.71
C LEU A 142 7.36 -10.54 12.08
N LYS A 143 6.07 -10.79 11.98
CA LYS A 143 5.48 -12.13 12.16
C LYS A 143 4.55 -12.47 11.01
N ILE A 144 4.74 -13.65 10.44
CA ILE A 144 3.80 -14.25 9.49
C ILE A 144 2.65 -14.82 10.32
N ASP A 145 1.43 -14.32 10.12
CA ASP A 145 0.21 -14.81 10.78
C ASP A 145 -0.29 -16.03 10.00
N ASP A 146 -0.69 -15.81 8.74
CA ASP A 146 -1.11 -16.88 7.83
C ASP A 146 -0.27 -16.92 6.54
N LEU A 147 0.13 -18.13 6.13
CA LEU A 147 0.73 -18.43 4.83
C LEU A 147 -0.28 -19.19 3.97
N TYR A 148 -0.68 -18.58 2.87
CA TYR A 148 -1.69 -19.13 1.97
C TYR A 148 -1.04 -20.00 0.89
N HIS A 149 -1.75 -21.04 0.47
CA HIS A 149 -1.29 -21.96 -0.57
C HIS A 149 -1.68 -21.52 -1.99
N ASP A 150 -2.70 -20.68 -2.11
CA ASP A 150 -3.18 -20.15 -3.38
C ASP A 150 -3.73 -18.72 -3.22
N LEU A 151 -3.67 -17.96 -4.30
CA LEU A 151 -4.09 -16.56 -4.32
C LEU A 151 -5.59 -16.39 -4.05
N LYS A 152 -6.45 -17.33 -4.47
CA LYS A 152 -7.90 -17.20 -4.24
C LYS A 152 -8.20 -17.28 -2.75
N SER A 153 -7.60 -18.23 -2.05
CA SER A 153 -7.70 -18.35 -0.59
C SER A 153 -7.16 -17.10 0.11
N PHE A 154 -5.99 -16.61 -0.32
CA PHE A 154 -5.41 -15.36 0.21
C PHE A 154 -6.38 -14.18 0.08
N MET A 155 -6.91 -13.95 -1.13
CA MET A 155 -7.83 -12.84 -1.40
C MET A 155 -9.23 -13.02 -0.79
N ALA A 156 -9.67 -14.25 -0.56
CA ALA A 156 -10.97 -14.54 0.05
C ALA A 156 -10.98 -14.24 1.56
N VAL A 157 -9.86 -14.49 2.25
CA VAL A 157 -9.78 -14.32 3.71
C VAL A 157 -9.30 -12.93 4.10
N THR A 158 -8.26 -12.43 3.43
CA THR A 158 -7.61 -11.16 3.84
C THR A 158 -8.32 -9.93 3.29
N GLU A 159 -9.06 -10.08 2.18
CA GLU A 159 -9.78 -9.01 1.46
C GLU A 159 -9.03 -7.66 1.40
N PRO A 160 -7.75 -7.63 0.98
CA PRO A 160 -6.91 -6.47 1.17
C PRO A 160 -7.27 -5.39 0.14
N ASN A 161 -7.49 -4.16 0.58
CA ASN A 161 -7.63 -3.02 -0.34
C ASN A 161 -6.32 -2.72 -1.09
N ILE A 162 -5.19 -2.98 -0.43
CA ILE A 162 -3.83 -2.80 -0.97
C ILE A 162 -3.07 -4.10 -0.76
N LEU A 163 -2.57 -4.65 -1.86
CA LEU A 163 -1.74 -5.83 -1.90
C LEU A 163 -0.31 -5.40 -2.22
N PHE A 164 0.59 -5.58 -1.26
CA PHE A 164 2.00 -5.33 -1.48
C PHE A 164 2.67 -6.53 -2.14
N VAL A 165 3.60 -6.25 -3.05
CA VAL A 165 4.38 -7.26 -3.77
C VAL A 165 5.86 -6.94 -3.63
N ILE A 166 6.65 -7.96 -3.31
CA ILE A 166 8.11 -7.93 -3.46
C ILE A 166 8.45 -8.88 -4.59
N ASP A 167 9.02 -8.32 -5.65
CA ASP A 167 9.40 -9.11 -6.82
C ASP A 167 10.55 -10.06 -6.47
N GLY A 168 10.44 -11.29 -6.97
CA GLY A 168 11.50 -12.27 -6.87
C GLY A 168 12.77 -11.77 -7.56
N PRO A 169 13.95 -11.95 -6.95
CA PRO A 169 15.20 -11.44 -7.52
C PRO A 169 15.57 -12.15 -8.84
N GLN A 170 14.96 -13.31 -9.12
CA GLN A 170 15.09 -14.05 -10.37
C GLN A 170 13.71 -14.56 -10.81
N GLU A 171 13.55 -14.84 -12.11
CA GLU A 171 12.34 -15.46 -12.68
C GLU A 171 11.99 -16.85 -12.10
N SER A 172 12.96 -17.50 -11.43
CA SER A 172 12.74 -18.78 -10.75
C SER A 172 12.31 -18.62 -9.29
N ASP A 173 12.50 -17.43 -8.71
CA ASP A 173 12.17 -17.14 -7.33
C ASP A 173 10.75 -16.56 -7.27
N PRO A 174 9.84 -17.09 -6.44
CA PRO A 174 8.45 -16.63 -6.42
C PRO A 174 8.34 -15.17 -5.95
N ASP A 175 7.40 -14.41 -6.49
CA ASP A 175 7.07 -13.08 -5.93
C ASP A 175 6.39 -13.27 -4.56
N LEU A 176 6.61 -12.33 -3.64
CA LEU A 176 5.97 -12.35 -2.34
C LEU A 176 4.83 -11.33 -2.28
N LEU A 177 3.61 -11.84 -2.20
CA LEU A 177 2.41 -11.06 -1.96
C LEU A 177 2.14 -11.01 -0.46
N PHE A 178 1.84 -9.82 0.06
CA PHE A 178 1.48 -9.69 1.48
C PHE A 178 0.53 -8.53 1.77
N ALA A 179 -0.19 -8.68 2.88
CA ALA A 179 -0.99 -7.63 3.48
C ALA A 179 -0.65 -7.54 4.97
N PHE A 180 -0.47 -6.32 5.49
CA PHE A 180 -0.27 -6.14 6.93
C PHE A 180 -1.60 -6.31 7.66
N ASN A 181 -1.61 -7.17 8.66
CA ASN A 181 -2.71 -7.24 9.60
C ASN A 181 -2.59 -6.05 10.55
N MET A 182 -3.39 -5.01 10.30
CA MET A 182 -3.42 -3.79 11.12
C MET A 182 -4.26 -3.96 12.40
N MET A 183 -4.77 -5.17 12.70
CA MET A 183 -5.46 -5.41 13.97
C MET A 183 -4.48 -5.29 15.14
N PRO A 184 -4.83 -4.55 16.20
CA PRO A 184 -3.96 -4.34 17.33
C PRO A 184 -3.73 -5.65 18.11
N GLU A 185 -2.48 -6.09 18.20
CA GLU A 185 -2.09 -7.03 19.25
C GLU A 185 -2.02 -6.24 20.56
N MET A 186 -2.93 -6.53 21.50
CA MET A 186 -2.89 -5.96 22.85
C MET A 186 -1.49 -6.22 23.46
N PRO A 187 -0.72 -5.20 23.85
CA PRO A 187 0.65 -5.39 24.26
C PRO A 187 0.71 -6.19 25.57
N GLY A 188 1.08 -7.47 25.49
CA GLY A 188 1.37 -8.29 26.67
C GLY A 188 2.73 -7.97 27.31
N LYS A 189 3.62 -7.28 26.58
CA LYS A 189 4.91 -6.74 27.04
C LYS A 189 5.15 -5.40 26.35
N THR A 190 5.53 -4.37 27.12
CA THR A 190 5.59 -2.96 26.74
C THR A 190 6.63 -2.61 25.66
N ASP A 191 7.62 -3.47 25.38
CA ASP A 191 8.84 -3.06 24.66
C ASP A 191 9.07 -3.73 23.30
N LYS A 192 8.12 -4.51 22.77
CA LYS A 192 8.27 -5.15 21.44
C LYS A 192 7.21 -4.67 20.46
N LYS A 193 7.67 -3.96 19.44
CA LYS A 193 6.86 -3.61 18.26
C LYS A 193 6.71 -4.85 17.40
N VAL A 194 5.48 -5.31 17.20
CA VAL A 194 5.19 -6.49 16.37
C VAL A 194 4.27 -6.08 15.23
N LEU A 195 4.69 -6.38 14.01
CA LEU A 195 3.90 -6.20 12.80
C LEU A 195 3.60 -7.56 12.20
N ARG A 196 2.31 -7.89 12.15
CA ARG A 196 1.82 -9.15 11.60
C ARG A 196 1.45 -8.98 10.14
N MET A 197 1.63 -10.04 9.37
CA MET A 197 1.31 -10.04 7.95
C MET A 197 0.77 -11.39 7.52
N ASP A 198 -0.16 -11.32 6.57
CA ASP A 198 -0.62 -12.45 5.80
C ASP A 198 0.14 -12.48 4.49
N VAL A 199 0.55 -13.68 4.05
CA VAL A 199 1.49 -13.82 2.93
C VAL A 199 1.09 -14.93 1.97
N TYR A 200 1.44 -14.74 0.70
CA TYR A 200 1.33 -15.71 -0.36
C TYR A 200 2.58 -15.64 -1.24
N LEU A 201 3.16 -16.80 -1.57
CA LEU A 201 4.24 -16.89 -2.55
C LEU A 201 3.64 -17.19 -3.92
N ASP A 202 3.84 -16.29 -4.88
CA ASP A 202 3.36 -16.39 -6.26
C ASP A 202 4.49 -16.87 -7.19
N PRO A 203 4.62 -18.20 -7.41
CA PRO A 203 5.63 -18.74 -8.30
C PRO A 203 5.32 -18.50 -9.78
N GLU A 204 4.12 -18.03 -10.11
CA GLU A 204 3.67 -17.81 -11.48
C GLU A 204 3.76 -16.35 -11.91
N HIS A 205 4.18 -15.45 -11.01
CA HIS A 205 4.39 -14.02 -11.31
C HIS A 205 3.16 -13.32 -11.88
N LYS A 206 1.96 -13.72 -11.44
CA LYS A 206 0.67 -13.28 -12.00
C LYS A 206 0.41 -11.80 -11.82
N THR A 207 1.05 -11.20 -10.83
CA THR A 207 0.87 -9.78 -10.50
C THR A 207 1.80 -8.85 -11.27
N ARG A 208 2.85 -9.37 -11.91
CA ARG A 208 3.75 -8.53 -12.72
C ARG A 208 2.97 -7.86 -13.84
N ASP A 209 3.32 -6.60 -14.10
CA ASP A 209 2.63 -5.71 -15.05
C ASP A 209 1.13 -5.48 -14.78
N THR A 210 0.63 -5.82 -13.59
CA THR A 210 -0.76 -5.61 -13.18
C THR A 210 -0.83 -4.52 -12.11
N LYS A 211 -1.88 -3.69 -12.14
CA LYS A 211 -2.11 -2.67 -11.10
C LYS A 211 -3.34 -2.93 -10.25
N TYR A 212 -4.31 -3.66 -10.77
CA TYR A 212 -5.55 -3.94 -10.05
C TYR A 212 -5.89 -5.42 -10.11
N LEU A 213 -6.38 -5.94 -8.99
CA LEU A 213 -7.00 -7.25 -8.91
C LEU A 213 -8.50 -7.07 -8.67
N LYS A 214 -9.32 -7.46 -9.63
CA LYS A 214 -10.78 -7.48 -9.50
C LYS A 214 -11.21 -8.85 -8.97
N ARG A 215 -12.01 -8.83 -7.90
CA ARG A 215 -12.66 -10.02 -7.34
C ARG A 215 -14.17 -9.92 -7.54
N GLU A 216 -14.71 -10.88 -8.26
CA GLU A 216 -16.14 -11.06 -8.51
C GLU A 216 -16.84 -11.78 -7.33
N GLU A 217 -18.17 -11.75 -7.26
CA GLU A 217 -18.96 -12.37 -6.17
C GLU A 217 -18.72 -13.89 -6.04
N ASP A 218 -18.34 -14.55 -7.13
CA ASP A 218 -18.01 -15.98 -7.18
C ASP A 218 -16.53 -16.27 -6.86
N TYR A 219 -15.80 -15.28 -6.34
CA TYR A 219 -14.35 -15.31 -6.06
C TYR A 219 -13.47 -15.54 -7.30
N LYS A 220 -14.00 -15.32 -8.50
CA LYS A 220 -13.16 -15.23 -9.70
C LYS A 220 -12.27 -13.99 -9.61
N LEU A 221 -10.99 -14.19 -9.89
CA LEU A 221 -9.97 -13.15 -9.89
C LEU A 221 -9.65 -12.76 -11.34
N THR A 222 -9.66 -11.45 -11.60
CA THR A 222 -9.29 -10.87 -12.89
C THR A 222 -8.20 -9.81 -12.67
N PHE A 223 -7.07 -9.98 -13.37
CA PHE A 223 -5.92 -9.08 -13.31
C PHE A 223 -6.08 -7.97 -14.35
N LEU A 224 -5.95 -6.72 -13.91
CA LEU A 224 -6.19 -5.54 -14.74
C LEU A 224 -4.98 -4.59 -14.67
N HIS A 225 -4.49 -4.17 -15.83
CA HIS A 225 -3.43 -3.16 -15.93
C HIS A 225 -3.95 -1.76 -15.56
N GLU A 226 -5.17 -1.44 -16.01
CA GLU A 226 -5.87 -0.19 -15.73
C GLU A 226 -7.36 -0.47 -15.54
N ILE A 227 -8.06 0.39 -14.82
CA ILE A 227 -9.52 0.37 -14.77
C ILE A 227 -10.00 1.13 -16.02
N LYS A 228 -10.53 0.40 -17.01
CA LYS A 228 -11.19 0.98 -18.19
C LYS A 228 -12.62 0.48 -18.27
N GLU A 229 -13.54 1.40 -18.53
CA GLU A 229 -14.92 1.11 -18.97
C GLU A 229 -15.70 0.09 -18.11
N ILE A 230 -15.50 0.10 -16.79
CA ILE A 230 -16.36 -0.68 -15.90
C ILE A 230 -17.65 0.13 -15.69
N GLY A 231 -18.78 -0.39 -16.18
CA GLY A 231 -20.07 0.26 -16.01
C GLY A 231 -20.35 0.52 -14.52
N HIS A 232 -20.97 1.64 -14.18
CA HIS A 232 -21.26 2.02 -12.78
C HIS A 232 -21.90 0.87 -11.98
N ALA A 233 -22.76 0.06 -12.59
CA ALA A 233 -23.40 -1.09 -11.95
C ALA A 233 -22.43 -2.26 -11.63
N GLU A 234 -21.34 -2.42 -12.39
CA GLU A 234 -20.32 -3.45 -12.15
C GLU A 234 -19.32 -3.02 -11.06
N LEU A 235 -19.05 -1.72 -10.90
CA LEU A 235 -18.22 -1.20 -9.81
C LEU A 235 -18.80 -1.53 -8.42
N PHE A 236 -20.12 -1.61 -8.29
CA PHE A 236 -20.78 -1.95 -7.01
C PHE A 236 -20.88 -3.46 -6.73
N LYS A 237 -20.63 -4.32 -7.73
CA LYS A 237 -20.70 -5.79 -7.60
C LYS A 237 -19.33 -6.46 -7.56
N SER A 238 -18.26 -5.68 -7.54
CA SER A 238 -16.89 -6.19 -7.55
C SER A 238 -16.05 -5.46 -6.53
N SER A 239 -15.14 -6.21 -5.90
CA SER A 239 -14.12 -5.64 -5.02
C SER A 239 -12.82 -5.52 -5.78
N PHE A 240 -12.08 -4.43 -5.57
CA PHE A 240 -10.82 -4.16 -6.23
C PHE A 240 -9.73 -3.99 -5.20
N SER A 241 -8.59 -4.64 -5.46
CA SER A 241 -7.37 -4.46 -4.70
C SER A 241 -6.32 -3.79 -5.57
N LEU A 242 -5.67 -2.76 -5.04
CA LEU A 242 -4.52 -2.13 -5.67
C LEU A 242 -3.28 -3.01 -5.45
N ILE A 243 -2.59 -3.36 -6.51
CA ILE A 243 -1.31 -4.08 -6.46
C ILE A 243 -0.18 -3.05 -6.47
N ILE A 244 0.66 -3.06 -5.43
CA ILE A 244 1.79 -2.16 -5.26
C ILE A 244 3.09 -2.97 -5.16
N HIS A 245 3.93 -2.85 -6.18
CA HIS A 245 5.27 -3.44 -6.18
C HIS A 245 6.23 -2.54 -5.39
N ILE A 246 6.96 -3.15 -4.48
CA ILE A 246 7.89 -2.46 -3.59
C ILE A 246 9.25 -2.37 -4.26
N LYS A 247 9.78 -1.15 -4.33
CA LYS A 247 11.12 -0.90 -4.86
C LYS A 247 12.20 -1.23 -3.83
N SER A 248 12.02 -0.80 -2.58
CA SER A 248 13.00 -1.06 -1.52
C SER A 248 12.43 -0.84 -0.12
N PHE A 249 13.13 -1.34 0.90
CA PHE A 249 12.88 -1.03 2.31
C PHE A 249 13.85 -0.02 2.93
N LYS A 250 14.62 0.67 2.08
CA LYS A 250 15.63 1.62 2.54
C LYS A 250 14.97 2.87 3.10
N LYS A 251 15.62 3.47 4.07
CA LYS A 251 15.30 4.81 4.54
C LYS A 251 15.60 5.84 3.44
N PRO A 252 14.86 6.96 3.38
CA PRO A 252 15.07 7.97 2.34
C PRO A 252 16.34 8.83 2.53
N PHE A 253 17.02 8.72 3.68
CA PHE A 253 18.19 9.51 4.10
C PHE A 253 19.40 8.63 4.43
#